data_AF-A0A1F9RFD1-F1
#
_entry.id   AF-A0A1F9RFD1-F1
#
_cell.length_a   1.000
_cell.length_b   1.000
_cell.length_c   1.000
_cell.angle_alpha   90.00
_cell.angle_beta   90.00
_cell.angle_gamma   90.00
#
_symmetry.space_group_name_H-M   'P 1'
#
loop_
_entity.id
_entity.type
_entity.pdbx_description
1 polymer ?
#
loop_
_entity_poly.entity_id
_entity_poly.type
_entity_poly.pdbx_seq_one_letter_code
_entity_poly.pdbx_strand_id
1 'polypeptide(L)'
;MNRAQKELEEKLLAEAAAVLGLPPDQVLFQTGHEPANRDRGRRAAALAELRAAVFLKEQGFTAIRLVPPSSRPTADLLASRGKRTYAFEVRCVTKESSFSAPDAARAPEAVLAGKFRAKVKQAGAFRKREALDALGVILVLGSGGGDLAALARAAYGSAGSPAGAHVCVLAGAEFGIWPPWA
;
A
#
# COMPACT_ATOMS: atom_id res chain seq x y z
N MET A 1 -21.17 -10.38 0.95
CA MET A 1 -20.29 -10.09 -0.20
C MET A 1 -21.02 -10.56 -1.45
N ASN A 2 -21.14 -9.72 -2.49
CA ASN A 2 -21.78 -10.15 -3.74
C ASN A 2 -20.78 -10.99 -4.57
N ARG A 3 -21.30 -11.71 -5.57
CA ARG A 3 -20.50 -12.62 -6.41
C ARG A 3 -19.33 -11.91 -7.12
N ALA A 4 -19.57 -10.73 -7.67
CA ALA A 4 -18.55 -9.95 -8.37
C ALA A 4 -17.38 -9.55 -7.46
N GLN A 5 -17.65 -9.17 -6.21
CA GLN A 5 -16.60 -8.83 -5.25
C GLN A 5 -15.75 -10.04 -4.88
N LYS A 6 -16.36 -11.23 -4.80
CA LYS A 6 -15.64 -12.48 -4.54
C LYS A 6 -14.69 -12.83 -5.69
N GLU A 7 -15.18 -12.74 -6.93
CA GLU A 7 -14.39 -13.02 -8.13
C GLU A 7 -13.21 -12.05 -8.29
N LEU A 8 -13.42 -10.76 -7.98
CA LEU A 8 -12.33 -9.76 -7.97
C LEU A 8 -11.27 -10.06 -6.90
N GLU A 9 -11.70 -10.49 -5.72
CA GLU A 9 -10.78 -10.85 -4.64
C GLU A 9 -9.97 -12.10 -5.02
N GLU A 10 -10.61 -13.15 -5.53
CA GLU A 10 -9.92 -14.37 -5.99
C GLU A 10 -8.89 -14.07 -7.09
N LYS A 11 -9.23 -13.19 -8.03
CA LYS A 11 -8.29 -12.73 -9.05
C LYS A 11 -7.09 -12.00 -8.45
N LEU A 12 -7.32 -11.07 -7.51
CA LEU A 12 -6.25 -10.35 -6.82
C LEU A 12 -5.33 -11.32 -6.06
N LEU A 13 -5.89 -12.32 -5.38
CA LEU A 13 -5.10 -13.32 -4.66
C LEU A 13 -4.19 -14.09 -5.61
N ALA A 14 -4.70 -14.54 -6.75
CA ALA A 14 -3.91 -15.25 -7.75
C ALA A 14 -2.78 -14.40 -8.34
N GLU A 15 -3.06 -13.13 -8.68
CA GLU A 15 -2.06 -12.20 -9.21
C GLU A 15 -0.98 -11.88 -8.18
N ALA A 16 -1.37 -11.56 -6.95
CA ALA A 16 -0.43 -11.26 -5.88
C ALA A 16 0.45 -12.48 -5.52
N ALA A 17 -0.13 -13.68 -5.52
CA ALA A 17 0.59 -14.92 -5.30
C ALA A 17 1.66 -15.14 -6.38
N ALA A 18 1.33 -14.91 -7.66
CA ALA A 18 2.30 -14.97 -8.74
C ALA A 18 3.41 -13.92 -8.61
N VAL A 19 3.09 -12.69 -8.19
CA VAL A 19 4.09 -11.63 -7.96
C VAL A 19 5.04 -11.97 -6.82
N LEU A 20 4.51 -12.55 -5.73
CA LEU A 20 5.25 -12.87 -4.53
C LEU A 20 5.94 -14.24 -4.58
N GLY A 21 5.68 -15.05 -5.61
CA GLY A 21 6.20 -16.41 -5.73
C GLY A 21 5.63 -17.37 -4.68
N LEU A 22 4.37 -17.19 -4.31
CA LEU A 22 3.68 -17.94 -3.25
C LEU A 22 2.50 -18.76 -3.82
N PRO A 23 2.07 -19.82 -3.11
CA PRO A 23 0.78 -20.44 -3.39
C PRO A 23 -0.41 -19.49 -3.12
N PRO A 24 -1.47 -19.47 -3.96
CA PRO A 24 -2.62 -18.58 -3.77
C PRO A 24 -3.35 -18.73 -2.43
N ASP A 25 -3.37 -19.93 -1.86
CA ASP A 25 -3.98 -20.24 -0.56
C ASP A 25 -3.15 -19.75 0.63
N GLN A 26 -1.87 -19.43 0.43
CA GLN A 26 -0.96 -18.95 1.47
C GLN A 26 -0.72 -17.44 1.44
N VAL A 27 -1.07 -16.77 0.34
CA VAL A 27 -0.70 -15.37 0.12
C VAL A 27 -1.28 -14.42 1.18
N LEU A 28 -2.51 -14.65 1.64
CA LEU A 28 -3.12 -13.88 2.73
C LEU A 28 -2.44 -14.12 4.07
N PHE A 29 -2.03 -15.34 4.36
CA PHE A 29 -1.37 -15.66 5.62
C PHE A 29 -0.03 -14.91 5.75
N GLN A 30 0.67 -14.71 4.64
CA GLN A 30 1.94 -13.99 4.59
C GLN A 30 1.81 -12.49 4.90
N THR A 31 0.62 -11.90 4.78
CA THR A 31 0.35 -10.52 5.25
C THR A 31 0.06 -10.47 6.76
N GLY A 32 0.19 -11.60 7.47
CA GLY A 32 -0.21 -11.75 8.86
C GLY A 32 -1.74 -11.83 9.07
N HIS A 33 -2.53 -12.06 8.01
CA HIS A 33 -3.96 -12.29 8.16
C HIS A 33 -4.24 -13.73 8.61
N GLU A 34 -4.80 -13.87 9.80
CA GLU A 34 -5.28 -15.16 10.29
C GLU A 34 -6.73 -15.41 9.81
N PRO A 35 -7.03 -16.55 9.16
CA PRO A 35 -8.39 -16.85 8.68
C PRO A 35 -9.46 -16.89 9.78
N ALA A 36 -9.06 -17.20 11.03
CA ALA A 36 -9.94 -17.18 12.18
C ALA A 36 -10.31 -15.74 12.62
N ASN A 37 -9.53 -14.75 12.20
CA ASN A 37 -9.75 -13.35 12.55
C ASN A 37 -10.86 -12.75 11.67
N ARG A 38 -12.03 -12.54 12.29
CA ARG A 38 -13.22 -11.98 11.65
C ARG A 38 -13.20 -10.44 11.56
N ASP A 39 -12.14 -9.78 11.98
CA ASP A 39 -11.97 -8.33 11.84
C ASP A 39 -11.87 -7.94 10.36
N ARG A 40 -12.90 -7.25 9.88
CA ARG A 40 -12.98 -6.76 8.50
C ARG A 40 -11.87 -5.77 8.16
N GLY A 41 -11.40 -4.98 9.12
CA GLY A 41 -10.30 -4.05 8.94
C GLY A 41 -8.97 -4.76 8.69
N ARG A 42 -8.74 -5.91 9.34
CA ARG A 42 -7.54 -6.73 9.13
C ARG A 42 -7.51 -7.36 7.74
N ARG A 43 -8.65 -7.87 7.26
CA ARG A 43 -8.75 -8.38 5.88
C ARG A 43 -8.58 -7.26 4.85
N ALA A 44 -9.16 -6.08 5.08
CA ALA A 44 -8.98 -4.95 4.18
C ALA A 44 -7.53 -4.46 4.11
N ALA A 45 -6.79 -4.48 5.24
CA ALA A 45 -5.37 -4.18 5.27
C ALA A 45 -4.55 -5.21 4.47
N ALA A 46 -4.80 -6.51 4.68
CA ALA A 46 -4.15 -7.58 3.92
C ALA A 46 -4.37 -7.44 2.41
N LEU A 47 -5.62 -7.23 1.98
CA LEU A 47 -5.92 -7.02 0.55
C LEU A 47 -5.25 -5.76 0.00
N ALA A 48 -5.09 -4.71 0.80
CA ALA A 48 -4.36 -3.51 0.40
C ALA A 48 -2.87 -3.80 0.16
N GLU A 49 -2.24 -4.61 1.02
CA GLU A 49 -0.84 -5.05 0.84
C GLU A 49 -0.65 -5.89 -0.42
N LEU A 50 -1.56 -6.84 -0.69
CA LEU A 50 -1.52 -7.65 -1.90
C LEU A 50 -1.71 -6.81 -3.17
N ARG A 51 -2.64 -5.87 -3.14
CA ARG A 51 -2.83 -4.91 -4.23
C ARG A 51 -1.60 -4.03 -4.44
N ALA A 52 -0.95 -3.60 -3.37
CA ALA A 52 0.30 -2.86 -3.46
C ALA A 52 1.40 -3.69 -4.12
N ALA A 53 1.51 -4.98 -3.81
CA ALA A 53 2.48 -5.86 -4.47
C ALA A 53 2.24 -5.97 -5.99
N VAL A 54 0.99 -6.20 -6.41
CA VAL A 54 0.62 -6.24 -7.83
C VAL A 54 0.91 -4.91 -8.51
N PHE A 55 0.49 -3.80 -7.91
CA PHE A 55 0.77 -2.47 -8.42
C PHE A 55 2.29 -2.22 -8.58
N LEU A 56 3.12 -2.58 -7.60
CA LEU A 56 4.56 -2.41 -7.71
C LEU A 56 5.13 -3.21 -8.89
N LYS A 57 4.63 -4.43 -9.14
CA LYS A 57 5.03 -5.20 -10.32
C LYS A 57 4.70 -4.47 -11.62
N GLU A 58 3.50 -3.90 -11.74
CA GLU A 58 3.08 -3.11 -12.90
C GLU A 58 3.93 -1.85 -13.07
N GLN A 59 4.39 -1.25 -11.98
CA GLN A 59 5.32 -0.12 -11.99
C GLN A 59 6.77 -0.52 -12.31
N GLY A 60 7.04 -1.78 -12.65
CA GLY A 60 8.36 -2.26 -13.04
C GLY A 60 9.29 -2.62 -11.87
N PHE A 61 8.75 -2.78 -10.65
CA PHE A 61 9.53 -3.30 -9.53
C PHE A 61 9.73 -4.82 -9.64
N THR A 62 10.81 -5.27 -9.00
CA THR A 62 11.29 -6.65 -8.93
C THR A 62 11.65 -6.99 -7.49
N ALA A 63 11.95 -8.26 -7.21
CA ALA A 63 12.28 -8.74 -5.85
C ALA A 63 11.25 -8.30 -4.79
N ILE A 64 9.97 -8.26 -5.19
CA ILE A 64 8.86 -7.81 -4.34
C ILE A 64 8.62 -8.89 -3.29
N ARG A 65 8.66 -8.52 -2.01
CA ARG A 65 8.40 -9.43 -0.89
C ARG A 65 7.70 -8.73 0.26
N LEU A 66 6.85 -9.48 0.96
CA LEU A 66 6.27 -9.06 2.23
C LEU A 66 7.33 -9.09 3.33
N VAL A 67 7.23 -8.12 4.24
CA VAL A 67 8.05 -8.10 5.45
C VAL A 67 7.21 -8.70 6.58
N PRO A 68 7.67 -9.79 7.22
CA PRO A 68 6.93 -10.38 8.32
C PRO A 68 6.71 -9.39 9.47
N PRO A 69 5.57 -9.48 10.19
CA PRO A 69 5.32 -8.66 11.37
C PRO A 69 6.45 -8.80 12.40
N SER A 70 6.85 -7.69 13.03
CA SER A 70 7.87 -7.70 14.09
C SER A 70 7.50 -6.78 15.25
N SER A 71 8.14 -6.97 16.40
CA SER A 71 7.99 -6.09 17.58
C SER A 71 8.63 -4.71 17.40
N ARG A 72 9.38 -4.48 16.33
CA ARG A 72 9.99 -3.19 15.97
C ARG A 72 9.27 -2.58 14.77
N PRO A 73 9.37 -1.25 14.55
CA PRO A 73 8.89 -0.63 13.32
C PRO A 73 9.44 -1.36 12.09
N THR A 74 8.53 -1.87 11.26
CA THR A 74 8.82 -2.55 9.99
C THR A 74 8.38 -1.66 8.83
N ALA A 75 8.63 -2.13 7.61
CA ALA A 75 7.80 -1.81 6.45
C ALA A 75 6.82 -2.97 6.24
N ASP A 76 5.88 -2.84 5.31
CA ASP A 76 4.97 -3.93 4.93
C ASP A 76 5.55 -4.71 3.71
N LEU A 77 6.21 -3.99 2.80
CA LEU A 77 6.81 -4.57 1.59
C LEU A 77 8.23 -4.05 1.37
N LEU A 78 9.03 -4.88 0.69
CA LEU A 78 10.32 -4.54 0.10
C LEU A 78 10.28 -4.80 -1.40
N ALA A 79 10.92 -3.95 -2.19
CA ALA A 79 11.10 -4.20 -3.62
C ALA A 79 12.32 -3.44 -4.18
N SER A 80 12.71 -3.79 -5.40
CA SER A 80 13.81 -3.18 -6.14
C SER A 80 13.33 -2.64 -7.48
N ARG A 81 13.85 -1.48 -7.89
CA ARG A 81 13.65 -0.92 -9.22
C ARG A 81 14.98 -0.38 -9.74
N GLY A 82 15.43 -0.89 -10.89
CA GLY A 82 16.79 -0.65 -11.36
C GLY A 82 17.81 -1.09 -10.31
N LYS A 83 18.72 -0.18 -9.93
CA LYS A 83 19.74 -0.42 -8.88
C LYS A 83 19.31 0.01 -7.48
N ARG A 84 18.07 0.48 -7.31
CA ARG A 84 17.56 1.03 -6.05
C ARG A 84 16.68 0.03 -5.32
N THR A 85 16.75 0.08 -4.00
CA THR A 85 15.97 -0.70 -3.05
C THR A 85 15.02 0.18 -2.25
N TYR A 86 13.80 -0.31 -2.03
CA TYR A 86 12.71 0.47 -1.46
C TYR A 86 12.04 -0.28 -0.31
N ALA A 87 11.72 0.47 0.74
CA ALA A 87 10.76 0.06 1.76
C ALA A 87 9.39 0.69 1.51
N PHE A 88 8.32 -0.09 1.59
CA PHE A 88 6.96 0.39 1.42
C PHE A 88 6.10 0.14 2.65
N GLU A 89 5.45 1.20 3.13
CA GLU A 89 4.32 1.09 4.04
C GLU A 89 3.02 1.16 3.24
N VAL A 90 2.08 0.27 3.54
CA VAL A 90 0.77 0.21 2.89
C VAL A 90 -0.30 0.53 3.91
N ARG A 91 -1.24 1.39 3.54
CA ARG A 91 -2.40 1.70 4.39
C ARG A 91 -3.68 1.70 3.58
N CYS A 92 -4.59 0.80 3.97
CA CYS A 92 -5.99 0.97 3.64
C CYS A 92 -6.51 2.23 4.36
N VAL A 93 -7.03 3.18 3.59
CA VAL A 93 -7.65 4.39 4.11
C VAL A 93 -9.13 4.07 4.27
N THR A 94 -9.61 3.92 5.51
CA THR A 94 -11.03 3.74 5.83
C THR A 94 -11.63 5.03 6.38
N LYS A 95 -12.95 5.21 6.26
CA LYS A 95 -13.65 6.28 7.00
C LYS A 95 -13.61 5.98 8.50
N GLU A 96 -13.51 7.00 9.35
CA GLU A 96 -13.36 6.83 10.81
C GLU A 96 -14.54 6.10 11.48
N SER A 97 -15.73 6.12 10.86
CA SER A 97 -16.96 5.48 11.35
C SER A 97 -17.44 4.28 10.53
N SER A 98 -16.71 3.88 9.48
CA SER A 98 -17.06 2.69 8.68
C SER A 98 -15.82 2.00 8.13
N PHE A 99 -15.83 0.66 8.12
CA PHE A 99 -14.81 -0.16 7.46
C PHE A 99 -14.79 -0.03 5.93
N SER A 100 -15.54 0.94 5.39
CA SER A 100 -15.58 1.28 3.99
C SER A 100 -14.51 2.34 3.71
N ALA A 101 -13.61 2.03 2.77
CA ALA A 101 -12.69 3.02 2.25
C ALA A 101 -13.46 4.14 1.53
N PRO A 102 -13.10 5.43 1.72
CA PRO A 102 -13.74 6.50 1.00
C PRO A 102 -13.42 6.41 -0.49
N ASP A 103 -14.34 6.90 -1.30
CA ASP A 103 -14.08 7.18 -2.72
C ASP A 103 -13.00 8.27 -2.80
N ALA A 104 -12.13 8.17 -3.81
CA ALA A 104 -11.03 9.10 -3.95
C ALA A 104 -11.46 10.57 -4.04
N ALA A 105 -12.57 10.85 -4.74
CA ALA A 105 -13.17 12.18 -4.82
C ALA A 105 -13.63 12.77 -3.47
N ARG A 106 -13.73 11.93 -2.42
CA ARG A 106 -14.18 12.31 -1.07
C ARG A 106 -13.11 12.07 0.00
N ALA A 107 -11.91 11.64 -0.40
CA ALA A 107 -10.82 11.41 0.53
C ALA A 107 -10.24 12.77 0.98
N PRO A 108 -10.33 13.13 2.27
CA PRO A 108 -9.84 14.42 2.71
C PRO A 108 -8.31 14.46 2.58
N GLU A 109 -7.78 15.44 1.85
CA GLU A 109 -6.32 15.61 1.68
C GLU A 109 -5.59 15.62 3.02
N ALA A 110 -6.14 16.31 4.03
CA ALA A 110 -5.57 16.37 5.38
C ALA A 110 -5.44 14.97 6.04
N VAL A 111 -6.40 14.07 5.79
CA VAL A 111 -6.34 12.69 6.30
C VAL A 111 -5.23 11.91 5.59
N LEU A 112 -5.09 12.06 4.27
CA LEU A 112 -4.04 11.41 3.51
C LEU A 112 -2.65 11.94 3.90
N ALA A 113 -2.49 13.26 4.02
CA ALA A 113 -1.26 13.89 4.47
C ALA A 113 -0.88 13.46 5.89
N GLY A 114 -1.86 13.38 6.81
CA GLY A 114 -1.65 12.90 8.18
C GLY A 114 -1.18 11.44 8.21
N LYS A 115 -1.85 10.55 7.46
CA LYS A 115 -1.45 9.14 7.33
C LYS A 115 -0.07 9.01 6.68
N PHE A 116 0.19 9.75 5.61
CA PHE A 116 1.49 9.76 4.93
C PHE A 116 2.61 10.19 5.88
N ARG A 117 2.45 11.33 6.56
CA ARG A 117 3.44 11.85 7.53
C ARG A 117 3.76 10.85 8.64
N ALA A 118 2.74 10.18 9.19
CA ALA A 118 2.93 9.17 10.21
C ALA A 118 3.74 7.96 9.68
N LYS A 119 3.45 7.53 8.46
CA LYS A 119 4.04 6.34 7.84
C LYS A 119 5.46 6.56 7.34
N VAL A 120 5.77 7.75 6.85
CA VAL A 120 7.15 8.13 6.47
C VAL A 120 8.11 7.97 7.63
N LYS A 121 7.70 8.29 8.87
CA LYS A 121 8.56 8.10 10.06
C LYS A 121 8.87 6.63 10.31
N GLN A 122 7.88 5.76 10.17
CA GLN A 122 8.03 4.31 10.40
C GLN A 122 8.88 3.67 9.30
N ALA A 123 8.51 3.88 8.03
CA ALA A 123 9.28 3.41 6.89
C ALA A 123 10.69 3.99 6.88
N GLY A 124 10.88 5.23 7.33
CA GLY A 124 12.20 5.88 7.40
C GLY A 124 13.12 5.25 8.44
N ALA A 125 12.58 4.84 9.59
CA ALA A 125 13.34 4.09 10.59
C ALA A 125 13.77 2.72 10.06
N PHE A 126 12.86 2.01 9.39
CA PHE A 126 13.16 0.73 8.73
C PHE A 126 14.20 0.88 7.62
N ARG A 127 14.00 1.84 6.71
CA ARG A 127 14.91 2.17 5.60
C ARG A 127 16.34 2.38 6.08
N LYS A 128 16.53 3.15 7.15
CA LYS A 128 17.86 3.41 7.73
C LYS A 128 18.49 2.14 8.30
N ARG A 129 17.71 1.31 8.99
CA ARG A 129 18.20 0.07 9.62
C ARG A 129 18.64 -0.96 8.59
N GLU A 130 17.86 -1.11 7.52
CA GLU A 130 18.13 -2.07 6.45
C GLU A 130 18.98 -1.49 5.31
N ALA A 131 19.53 -0.28 5.49
CA ALA A 131 20.37 0.43 4.51
C ALA A 131 19.78 0.54 3.08
N LEU A 132 18.48 0.85 3.00
CA LEU A 132 17.74 0.97 1.72
C LEU A 132 17.81 2.39 1.14
N ASP A 133 17.67 2.50 -0.18
CA ASP A 133 17.86 3.76 -0.90
C ASP A 133 16.70 4.75 -0.73
N ALA A 134 15.46 4.23 -0.76
CA ALA A 134 14.26 5.04 -0.79
C ALA A 134 13.10 4.41 -0.01
N LEU A 135 12.03 5.18 0.19
CA LEU A 135 10.80 4.66 0.79
C LEU A 135 9.56 5.14 0.04
N GLY A 136 8.52 4.31 0.05
CA GLY A 136 7.19 4.67 -0.45
C GLY A 136 6.13 4.46 0.62
N VAL A 137 5.06 5.25 0.55
CA VAL A 137 3.84 5.01 1.31
C VAL A 137 2.70 4.86 0.32
N ILE A 138 2.04 3.72 0.34
CA ILE A 138 0.94 3.37 -0.56
C ILE A 138 -0.37 3.48 0.22
N LEU A 139 -1.18 4.47 -0.13
CA LEU A 139 -2.50 4.73 0.45
C LEU A 139 -3.56 4.12 -0.47
N VAL A 140 -4.23 3.07 0.00
CA VAL A 140 -5.24 2.34 -0.77
C VAL A 140 -6.63 2.82 -0.37
N LEU A 141 -7.36 3.37 -1.34
CA LEU A 141 -8.73 3.85 -1.25
C LEU A 141 -9.72 2.81 -1.83
N GLY A 142 -11.02 3.08 -1.66
CA GLY A 142 -12.09 2.16 -2.05
C GLY A 142 -12.33 2.16 -3.55
N SER A 143 -13.07 3.16 -4.03
CA SER A 143 -13.34 3.38 -5.44
C SER A 143 -12.53 4.55 -5.98
N GLY A 144 -12.24 4.50 -7.28
CA GLY A 144 -11.54 5.55 -8.03
C GLY A 144 -12.35 6.83 -8.19
N GLY A 145 -11.89 7.69 -9.09
CA GLY A 145 -12.50 8.99 -9.39
C GLY A 145 -11.73 10.19 -8.84
N GLY A 146 -11.71 11.27 -9.62
CA GLY A 146 -10.91 12.46 -9.35
C GLY A 146 -9.45 12.32 -9.82
N ASP A 147 -8.66 13.38 -9.64
CA ASP A 147 -7.25 13.39 -10.04
C ASP A 147 -6.36 12.85 -8.91
N LEU A 148 -6.05 11.55 -8.96
CA LEU A 148 -5.20 10.90 -7.95
C LEU A 148 -3.76 11.44 -7.95
N ALA A 149 -3.25 11.92 -9.08
CA ALA A 149 -1.91 12.49 -9.16
C ALA A 149 -1.86 13.84 -8.44
N ALA A 150 -2.87 14.69 -8.65
CA ALA A 150 -3.03 15.92 -7.89
C ALA A 150 -3.19 15.63 -6.39
N LEU A 151 -3.97 14.60 -6.02
CA LEU A 151 -4.17 14.21 -4.63
C LEU A 151 -2.88 13.72 -3.96
N ALA A 152 -2.09 12.88 -4.65
CA ALA A 152 -0.78 12.43 -4.18
C ALA A 152 0.18 13.62 -3.99
N ARG A 153 0.22 14.54 -4.96
CA ARG A 153 1.06 15.74 -4.90
C ARG A 153 0.66 16.66 -3.73
N ALA A 154 -0.63 16.89 -3.54
CA ALA A 154 -1.15 17.71 -2.46
C ALA A 154 -0.84 17.09 -1.09
N ALA A 155 -1.11 15.80 -0.91
CA ALA A 155 -0.78 15.07 0.31
C ALA A 155 0.73 15.11 0.65
N TYR A 156 1.60 15.00 -0.36
CA TYR A 156 3.05 15.12 -0.18
C TYR A 156 3.47 16.52 0.28
N GLY A 157 2.94 17.57 -0.38
CA GLY A 157 3.20 18.97 -0.03
C GLY A 157 2.76 19.27 1.40
N SER A 158 1.52 18.93 1.74
CA SER A 158 0.93 19.11 3.07
C SER A 158 1.61 18.29 4.17
N ALA A 159 2.30 17.20 3.81
CA ALA A 159 3.13 16.43 4.75
C ALA A 159 4.52 17.05 4.99
N GLY A 160 4.88 18.15 4.33
CA GLY A 160 6.17 18.83 4.49
C GLY A 160 7.26 18.33 3.52
N SER A 161 6.88 17.65 2.43
CA SER A 161 7.79 17.23 1.35
C SER A 161 9.02 16.42 1.82
N PRO A 162 8.83 15.27 2.48
CA PRO A 162 9.93 14.49 3.02
C PRO A 162 10.87 13.93 1.93
N ALA A 163 12.15 14.32 1.98
CA ALA A 163 13.14 13.92 0.98
C ALA A 163 13.34 12.40 0.89
N GLY A 164 13.40 11.89 -0.34
CA GLY A 164 13.59 10.46 -0.63
C GLY A 164 12.40 9.57 -0.24
N ALA A 165 11.23 10.18 -0.05
CA ALA A 165 9.96 9.49 0.15
C ALA A 165 9.03 9.73 -1.04
N HIS A 166 8.21 8.73 -1.33
CA HIS A 166 7.15 8.81 -2.32
C HIS A 166 5.81 8.51 -1.66
N VAL A 167 4.75 9.21 -2.06
CA VAL A 167 3.38 8.83 -1.74
C VAL A 167 2.71 8.31 -3.00
N CYS A 168 2.04 7.18 -2.87
CA CYS A 168 1.19 6.61 -3.90
C CYS A 168 -0.24 6.52 -3.36
N VAL A 169 -1.20 6.92 -4.17
CA VAL A 169 -2.62 6.77 -3.89
C VAL A 169 -3.19 5.79 -4.91
N LEU A 170 -3.76 4.68 -4.44
CA LEU A 170 -4.39 3.66 -5.27
C LEU A 170 -5.90 3.68 -5.06
N ALA A 171 -6.68 3.69 -6.14
CA ALA A 171 -8.13 3.62 -6.08
C ALA A 171 -8.69 2.95 -7.33
N GLY A 172 -9.36 1.81 -7.20
CA GLY A 172 -9.71 1.01 -8.39
C GLY A 172 -8.47 0.63 -9.24
N ALA A 173 -8.59 0.71 -10.56
CA ALA A 173 -7.44 0.51 -11.47
C ALA A 173 -6.56 1.78 -11.59
N GLU A 174 -6.93 2.88 -10.94
CA GLU A 174 -6.28 4.16 -11.05
C GLU A 174 -5.25 4.36 -9.94
N PHE A 175 -4.22 5.14 -10.26
CA PHE A 175 -3.21 5.52 -9.29
C PHE A 175 -2.67 6.93 -9.50
N GLY A 176 -2.14 7.52 -8.45
CA GLY A 176 -1.30 8.72 -8.49
C GLY A 176 -0.05 8.49 -7.66
N ILE A 177 1.10 8.99 -8.13
CA ILE A 177 2.38 8.88 -7.42
C ILE A 177 3.05 10.25 -7.39
N TRP A 178 3.57 10.63 -6.23
CA TRP A 178 4.39 11.84 -6.11
C TRP A 178 5.45 11.76 -5.00
N PRO A 179 6.68 12.25 -5.23
CA PRO A 179 7.29 12.46 -6.54
C PRO A 179 7.33 11.16 -7.35
N PRO A 180 7.47 11.19 -8.68
CA PRO A 180 7.64 9.98 -9.48
C PRO A 180 8.81 9.12 -9.00
N TRP A 181 8.75 7.81 -9.27
CA TRP A 181 9.86 6.91 -8.98
C TRP A 181 11.13 7.33 -9.72
N ALA A 182 12.27 7.25 -9.04
CA ALA A 182 13.58 7.46 -9.62
C ALA A 182 14.11 6.21 -10.35
#